data_AF-A0A0B8ZUU0-F1
#
_entry.id   AF-A0A0B8ZUU0-F1
#
_cell.length_a   1.000
_cell.length_b   1.000
_cell.length_c   1.000
_cell.angle_alpha   90.00
_cell.angle_beta   90.00
_cell.angle_gamma   90.00
#
_symmetry.space_group_name_H-M   'P 1'
#
loop_
_entity.id
_entity.type
_entity.pdbx_description
1 polymer ?
#
loop_
_entity_poly.entity_id
_entity_poly.type
_entity_poly.pdbx_seq_one_letter_code
_entity_poly.pdbx_strand_id
1 'polypeptide(L)' 'MLMVRRVRSGDRDNLEAQAARKHWPALMGADFPRDLNAGGATAQLNHRCTVVRSCVPGAIIGAGLPPVIGLHHQKIG' A
#
# COMPACT_ATOMS: atom_id res chain seq x y z
N MET A 1 -16.05 -3.87 -10.30
CA MET A 1 -15.96 -2.65 -11.13
C MET A 1 -16.69 -1.42 -10.55
N LEU A 2 -17.62 -1.55 -9.59
CA LEU A 2 -18.38 -0.42 -9.02
C LEU A 2 -17.60 0.54 -8.09
N MET A 3 -16.56 0.07 -7.38
CA MET A 3 -15.83 0.93 -6.41
C MET A 3 -14.89 1.93 -7.07
N VAL A 4 -14.33 1.61 -8.25
CA VAL A 4 -13.40 2.49 -8.99
C VAL A 4 -14.06 3.83 -9.34
N ARG A 5 -15.35 3.82 -9.71
CA ARG A 5 -16.12 5.03 -10.04
C ARG A 5 -16.40 5.94 -8.85
N ARG A 6 -16.16 5.47 -7.62
CA ARG A 6 -16.43 6.20 -6.38
C ARG A 6 -15.16 6.78 -5.74
N VAL A 7 -13.98 6.47 -6.29
CA VAL A 7 -12.71 6.98 -5.78
C VAL A 7 -12.67 8.50 -5.96
N ARG A 8 -12.49 9.22 -4.86
CA ARG A 8 -12.36 10.68 -4.81
C ARG A 8 -10.98 11.05 -4.28
N SER A 9 -10.49 12.25 -4.60
CA SER A 9 -9.19 12.74 -4.13
C SER A 9 -9.07 12.62 -2.60
N GLY A 10 -7.93 12.10 -2.14
CA GLY A 10 -7.65 11.86 -0.72
C GLY A 10 -8.37 10.67 -0.09
N ASP A 11 -9.02 9.81 -0.89
CA ASP A 11 -9.74 8.60 -0.46
C ASP A 11 -10.60 8.77 0.81
N ARG A 12 -11.44 9.83 0.83
CA ARG A 12 -12.25 10.18 2.01
C ARG A 12 -13.18 9.07 2.51
N ASP A 13 -13.60 8.18 1.62
CA ASP A 13 -14.50 7.06 1.95
C ASP A 13 -13.73 5.76 2.28
N ASN A 14 -12.39 5.84 2.35
CA ASN A 14 -11.50 4.71 2.62
C ASN A 14 -11.75 3.52 1.67
N LEU A 15 -12.01 3.82 0.40
CA LEU A 15 -12.31 2.83 -0.62
C LEU A 15 -11.11 1.95 -0.93
N GLU A 16 -9.88 2.46 -0.73
CA GLU A 16 -8.65 1.68 -0.86
C GLU A 16 -8.62 0.53 0.15
N ALA A 17 -8.85 0.81 1.44
CA ALA A 17 -8.86 -0.24 2.46
C ALA A 17 -10.03 -1.22 2.28
N GLN A 18 -11.20 -0.74 1.88
CA GLN A 18 -12.34 -1.61 1.59
C GLN A 18 -12.07 -2.52 0.38
N ALA A 19 -11.42 -2.00 -0.66
CA ALA A 19 -11.01 -2.78 -1.81
C ALA A 19 -9.95 -3.83 -1.41
N ALA A 20 -8.93 -3.43 -0.64
CA ALA A 20 -7.89 -4.33 -0.14
C ALA A 20 -8.47 -5.50 0.67
N ARG A 21 -9.44 -5.22 1.55
CA ARG A 21 -10.11 -6.25 2.37
C ARG A 21 -10.85 -7.30 1.54
N LYS A 22 -11.40 -6.91 0.38
CA LYS A 22 -12.07 -7.84 -0.56
C LYS A 22 -11.08 -8.53 -1.49
N HIS A 23 -10.01 -7.83 -1.85
CA HIS A 23 -9.03 -8.30 -2.82
C HIS A 23 -8.15 -9.43 -2.28
N TRP A 24 -7.62 -9.29 -1.05
CA TRP A 24 -6.70 -10.28 -0.50
C TRP A 24 -7.32 -11.68 -0.32
N PRO A 25 -8.53 -11.83 0.25
CA PRO A 25 -9.15 -13.15 0.35
C PRO A 25 -9.48 -13.77 -1.02
N ALA A 26 -9.83 -12.93 -2.01
CA ALA A 26 -10.11 -13.40 -3.37
C ALA A 26 -8.84 -13.90 -4.09
N LEU A 27 -7.66 -13.36 -3.76
CA LEU A 27 -6.39 -13.74 -4.38
C LEU A 27 -5.68 -14.88 -3.64
N MET A 28 -5.74 -14.87 -2.30
CA MET A 28 -4.90 -15.72 -1.44
C MET A 28 -5.71 -16.78 -0.67
N GLY A 29 -7.05 -16.80 -0.82
CA GLY A 29 -7.96 -17.67 -0.08
C GLY A 29 -8.61 -16.98 1.12
N ALA A 30 -9.78 -17.46 1.52
CA ALA A 30 -10.64 -16.83 2.55
C ALA A 30 -9.93 -16.64 3.90
N ASP A 31 -9.03 -17.57 4.26
CA ASP A 31 -8.35 -17.60 5.56
C ASP A 31 -7.01 -16.85 5.56
N PHE A 32 -6.67 -16.12 4.49
CA PHE A 32 -5.40 -15.40 4.41
C PHE A 32 -5.32 -14.22 5.40
N PRO A 33 -4.41 -14.25 6.39
CA PRO A 33 -4.30 -13.19 7.37
C PRO A 33 -3.44 -12.03 6.81
N ARG A 34 -4.06 -10.91 6.46
CA ARG A 34 -3.33 -9.68 6.12
C ARG A 34 -2.89 -8.91 7.38
N ASP A 35 -1.94 -9.49 8.11
CA ASP A 35 -1.32 -8.91 9.32
C ASP A 35 0.17 -8.61 9.08
N LEU A 36 0.63 -7.45 9.57
CA LEU A 36 2.02 -7.01 9.51
C LEU A 36 2.98 -7.98 10.24
N ASN A 37 2.52 -8.61 11.33
CA ASN A 37 3.33 -9.49 12.17
C ASN A 37 3.16 -10.98 11.85
N ALA A 38 2.26 -11.33 10.92
CA ALA A 38 2.07 -12.72 10.53
C ALA A 38 3.24 -13.24 9.68
N GLY A 39 3.64 -14.48 9.95
CA GLY A 39 4.64 -15.20 9.17
C GLY A 39 4.13 -15.70 7.82
N GLY A 40 4.93 -16.54 7.16
CA GLY A 40 4.53 -17.22 5.93
C GLY A 40 4.26 -16.28 4.75
N ALA A 41 3.12 -16.46 4.09
CA ALA A 41 2.79 -15.74 2.85
C ALA A 41 2.69 -14.21 3.04
N THR A 42 2.25 -13.73 4.21
CA THR A 42 2.16 -12.29 4.48
C THR A 42 3.53 -11.66 4.68
N ALA A 43 4.45 -12.36 5.35
CA ALA A 43 5.85 -11.95 5.46
C ALA A 43 6.53 -11.88 4.09
N GLN A 44 6.30 -12.86 3.21
CA GLN A 44 6.82 -12.83 1.84
C GLN A 44 6.26 -11.65 1.03
N LEU A 45 4.96 -11.37 1.17
CA LEU A 45 4.32 -10.23 0.51
C LEU A 45 4.91 -8.91 1.02
N ASN A 46 5.09 -8.76 2.34
CA ASN A 46 5.71 -7.59 2.93
C ASN A 46 7.15 -7.40 2.42
N HIS A 47 7.95 -8.47 2.36
CA HIS A 47 9.30 -8.43 1.82
C HIS A 47 9.33 -7.97 0.35
N ARG A 48 8.43 -8.53 -0.49
CA ARG A 48 8.30 -8.11 -1.89
C ARG A 48 7.93 -6.64 -2.01
N CYS A 49 6.98 -6.15 -1.20
CA CYS A 49 6.63 -4.74 -1.14
C CYS A 49 7.83 -3.87 -0.70
N THR A 50 8.64 -4.30 0.26
CA THR A 50 9.84 -3.57 0.70
C THR A 50 10.85 -3.43 -0.44
N VAL A 51 11.13 -4.52 -1.15
CA VAL A 51 12.05 -4.50 -2.31
C VAL A 51 11.54 -3.53 -3.38
N VAL A 52 10.28 -3.67 -3.80
CA VAL A 52 9.69 -2.75 -4.81
C VAL A 52 9.71 -1.30 -4.34
N ARG A 53 9.42 -1.04 -3.06
CA ARG A 53 9.43 0.31 -2.48
C ARG A 53 10.83 0.91 -2.44
N SER A 54 11.87 0.10 -2.25
CA SER A 54 13.27 0.55 -2.20
C SER A 54 13.77 1.16 -3.52
N CYS A 55 13.10 0.88 -4.64
CA CYS A 55 13.44 1.47 -5.94
C CYS A 55 12.98 2.93 -6.09
N VAL A 56 11.94 3.35 -5.36
CA VAL A 56 11.32 4.68 -5.52
C VAL A 56 12.19 5.83 -5.00
N PRO A 57 12.88 5.73 -3.84
CA PRO A 57 13.73 6.81 -3.33
C PRO A 57 14.80 7.29 -4.31
N GLY A 58 15.42 6.39 -5.07
CA GLY A 58 16.44 6.77 -6.05
C GLY A 58 15.89 7.68 -7.15
N ALA A 59 14.67 7.41 -7.62
CA ALA A 59 14.00 8.26 -8.60
C ALA A 59 13.61 9.63 -8.02
N ILE A 60 13.17 9.67 -6.76
CA ILE A 60 12.82 10.92 -6.06
C ILE A 60 14.06 11.81 -5.90
N ILE A 61 15.18 11.24 -5.45
CA ILE A 61 16.45 11.95 -5.29
C ILE A 61 16.99 12.41 -6.65
N GLY A 62 16.90 11.57 -7.68
CA GLY A 62 17.29 11.92 -9.05
C GLY A 62 16.48 13.08 -9.64
N ALA A 63 15.24 13.28 -9.18
CA ALA A 63 14.42 14.44 -9.51
C ALA A 63 14.69 15.68 -8.64
N GLY A 64 15.64 15.62 -7.69
CA GLY A 64 16.01 16.72 -6.79
C GLY A 64 15.08 16.91 -5.59
N LEU A 65 14.22 15.93 -5.29
CA LEU A 65 13.25 16.01 -4.19
C LEU A 65 13.71 15.24 -2.95
N PRO A 66 13.38 15.71 -1.73
CA PRO A 66 13.65 14.96 -0.51
C PRO A 66 12.61 13.84 -0.32
N PRO A 67 13.02 12.56 -0.16
CA PRO A 67 12.11 11.40 -0.08
C PRO A 67 11.29 11.32 1.22
N VAL A 68 11.52 12.25 2.15
CA VAL A 68 10.83 12.31 3.45
C VAL A 68 9.48 13.02 3.40
N ILE A 69 9.23 13.82 2.34
CA ILE A 69 7.97 14.55 2.18
C ILE A 69 6.94 13.63 1.53
N GLY A 70 6.01 13.11 2.34
CA GLY A 70 4.87 12.33 1.86
C GLY A 70 3.72 13.23 1.38
N LEU A 71 3.02 12.81 0.32
CA LEU A 71 1.87 13.55 -0.24
C LEU A 71 0.61 13.47 0.65
N HIS A 72 0.35 12.30 1.24
CA HIS A 72 -0.84 12.05 2.08
C HIS A 72 -0.50 11.76 3.54
N HIS A 73 0.67 11.19 3.82
CA HIS A 73 1.17 10.97 5.16
C HIS A 73 2.35 11.90 5.41
N GLN A 74 2.07 13.07 5.96
CA GLN A 74 3.11 14.00 6.40
C GLN A 74 3.71 13.44 7.69
N LYS A 75 5.03 13.21 7.70
CA LYS A 75 5.77 13.13 8.96
C LYS A 75 6.04 14.56 9.39
N ILE A 76 5.17 15.11 10.22
CA ILE A 76 5.51 16.31 10.99
C ILE A 76 6.54 15.84 12.01
N GLY A 77 7.75 16.38 11.90
CA GLY A 77 8.89 16.04 12.77
C GLY A 77 8.64 16.39 14.23
#